data_AF-A0A7K0FAM3-F1
#
_entry.id   AF-A0A7K0FAM3-F1
#
_cell.length_a   1.000
_cell.length_b   1.000
_cell.length_c   1.000
_cell.angle_alpha   90.00
_cell.angle_beta   90.00
_cell.angle_gamma   90.00
#
_symmetry.space_group_name_H-M   'P 1'
#
loop_
_entity.id
_entity.type
_entity.pdbx_description
1 polymer ?
#
loop_
_entity_poly.entity_id
_entity_poly.type
_entity_poly.pdbx_seq_one_letter_code
_entity_poly.pdbx_strand_id
1 'polypeptide(L)'
;MKLLKQVLDFYLNSSIHVALSCYALVRITFHVFHIQYDEPMALFVFFGTIVGYNFVKYDALVRVKKKPIGNQLKIIALLSLISLVLVGYYFFHLKRITQMVSVIILAITALYTLPFFPNRKNARNWAGVKIYIVALCWVGATLVLPYINAEIPFTGNFFIKCIQRFVLVFVLILVFEILDLANDDPHLKTVPQTIGVKRTKILGFSLLIPFWVLGILTFTFHDLIINLIMVVTLMLFILFANSNRSKYYTSFWVESVPIFWWLMIGFL
;
A
#
# COMPACT_ATOMS: atom_id res chain seq x y z
N MET A 1 -28.30 9.23 -4.63
CA MET A 1 -26.92 9.52 -5.09
C MET A 1 -26.03 10.19 -4.03
N LYS A 2 -26.52 11.19 -3.27
CA LYS A 2 -25.72 11.89 -2.24
C LYS A 2 -25.24 10.97 -1.10
N LEU A 3 -26.12 10.08 -0.60
CA LEU A 3 -25.78 9.14 0.47
C LEU A 3 -24.70 8.13 0.04
N LEU A 4 -24.84 7.50 -1.13
CA LEU A 4 -23.85 6.55 -1.65
C LEU A 4 -22.47 7.20 -1.81
N LYS A 5 -22.43 8.43 -2.33
CA LYS A 5 -21.18 9.20 -2.43
C LYS A 5 -20.58 9.48 -1.06
N GLN A 6 -21.38 9.87 -0.06
CA GLN A 6 -20.90 10.12 1.30
C GLN A 6 -20.34 8.85 1.97
N VAL A 7 -20.98 7.70 1.76
CA VAL A 7 -20.49 6.40 2.26
C VAL A 7 -19.17 6.04 1.58
N LEU A 8 -19.09 6.17 0.26
CA LEU A 8 -17.85 5.92 -0.49
C LEU A 8 -16.73 6.87 -0.05
N ASP A 9 -17.02 8.15 0.09
CA ASP A 9 -16.06 9.14 0.57
C ASP A 9 -15.59 8.82 1.97
N PHE A 10 -16.49 8.40 2.87
CA PHE A 10 -16.10 7.94 4.20
C PHE A 10 -15.17 6.72 4.12
N TYR A 11 -15.53 5.71 3.34
CA TYR A 11 -14.74 4.49 3.14
C TYR A 11 -13.32 4.75 2.63
N LEU A 12 -13.16 5.68 1.69
CA LEU A 12 -11.85 6.07 1.16
C LEU A 12 -11.05 6.96 2.12
N ASN A 13 -11.71 7.95 2.73
CA ASN A 13 -11.06 8.89 3.64
C ASN A 13 -10.60 8.19 4.94
N SER A 14 -11.37 7.21 5.42
CA SER A 14 -11.04 6.39 6.58
C SER A 14 -10.00 5.29 6.32
N SER A 15 -9.45 5.22 5.11
CA SER A 15 -8.39 4.28 4.69
C SER A 15 -8.79 2.79 4.75
N ILE A 16 -10.09 2.49 4.80
CA ILE A 16 -10.59 1.11 4.79
C ILE A 16 -10.27 0.45 3.43
N HIS A 17 -10.34 1.21 2.34
CA HIS A 17 -10.07 0.68 1.00
C HIS A 17 -8.62 0.23 0.80
N VAL A 18 -7.66 1.09 1.12
CA VAL A 18 -6.23 0.73 1.10
C VAL A 18 -5.93 -0.41 2.08
N ALA A 19 -6.61 -0.47 3.23
CA ALA A 19 -6.47 -1.59 4.15
C ALA A 19 -6.96 -2.91 3.53
N LEU A 20 -8.08 -2.89 2.81
CA LEU A 20 -8.57 -4.06 2.06
C LEU A 20 -7.61 -4.45 0.93
N SER A 21 -6.96 -3.48 0.30
CA SER A 21 -5.88 -3.71 -0.68
C SER A 21 -4.68 -4.44 -0.05
N CYS A 22 -4.19 -3.97 1.11
CA CYS A 22 -3.12 -4.66 1.84
C CYS A 22 -3.53 -6.05 2.34
N TYR A 23 -4.77 -6.22 2.80
CA TYR A 23 -5.33 -7.51 3.17
C TYR A 23 -5.32 -8.48 1.97
N ALA A 24 -5.76 -8.02 0.79
CA ALA A 24 -5.72 -8.81 -0.43
C ALA A 24 -4.28 -9.21 -0.80
N LEU A 25 -3.30 -8.32 -0.62
CA LEU A 25 -1.88 -8.65 -0.82
C LEU A 25 -1.37 -9.73 0.15
N VAL A 26 -1.79 -9.71 1.42
CA VAL A 26 -1.48 -10.78 2.39
C VAL A 26 -2.11 -12.09 1.94
N ARG A 27 -3.38 -12.08 1.51
CA ARG A 27 -4.06 -13.26 0.99
C ARG A 27 -3.38 -13.84 -0.25
N ILE A 28 -2.88 -13.00 -1.15
CA ILE A 28 -2.06 -13.43 -2.28
C ILE A 28 -0.75 -14.05 -1.79
N THR A 29 -0.09 -13.48 -0.77
CA THR A 29 1.11 -14.09 -0.17
C THR A 29 0.80 -15.48 0.39
N PHE A 30 -0.34 -15.66 1.06
CA PHE A 30 -0.76 -16.98 1.53
C PHE A 30 -0.94 -17.97 0.39
N HIS A 31 -1.63 -17.59 -0.67
CA HIS A 31 -1.81 -18.43 -1.86
C HIS A 31 -0.46 -18.85 -2.48
N VAL A 32 0.40 -17.86 -2.73
CA VAL A 32 1.65 -18.05 -3.49
C VAL A 32 2.68 -18.90 -2.75
N PHE A 33 2.66 -18.86 -1.42
CA PHE A 33 3.55 -19.67 -0.58
C PHE A 33 2.85 -20.86 0.07
N HIS A 34 1.62 -21.17 -0.35
CA HIS A 34 0.81 -22.26 0.20
C HIS A 34 0.66 -22.22 1.73
N ILE A 35 0.56 -21.00 2.29
CA ILE A 35 0.31 -20.77 3.71
C ILE A 35 -1.19 -20.94 3.94
N GLN A 36 -1.57 -21.73 4.96
CA GLN A 36 -2.98 -21.79 5.38
C GLN A 36 -3.47 -20.41 5.85
N TYR A 37 -4.78 -20.20 5.85
CA TYR A 37 -5.30 -18.91 6.27
C TYR A 37 -4.95 -18.61 7.72
N ASP A 38 -4.16 -17.55 7.90
CA ASP A 38 -3.82 -16.98 9.19
C ASP A 38 -4.61 -15.67 9.37
N GLU A 39 -5.74 -15.78 10.07
CA GLU A 39 -6.63 -14.66 10.38
C GLU A 39 -5.90 -13.56 11.17
N PRO A 40 -5.18 -13.87 12.27
CA PRO A 40 -4.41 -12.87 13.00
C PRO A 40 -3.46 -12.06 12.13
N MET A 41 -2.70 -12.71 11.26
CA MET A 41 -1.77 -12.02 10.37
C MET A 41 -2.48 -11.13 9.34
N ALA A 42 -3.57 -11.61 8.75
CA ALA A 42 -4.32 -10.83 7.77
C ALA A 42 -5.01 -9.61 8.39
N LEU A 43 -5.62 -9.78 9.57
CA LEU A 43 -6.31 -8.70 10.28
C LEU A 43 -5.34 -7.73 10.97
N PHE A 44 -4.18 -8.20 11.43
CA PHE A 44 -3.09 -7.34 11.90
C PHE A 44 -2.69 -6.33 10.81
N VAL A 45 -2.47 -6.80 9.58
CA VAL A 45 -2.11 -5.91 8.46
C VAL A 45 -3.27 -4.99 8.09
N PHE A 46 -4.51 -5.49 8.06
CA PHE A 46 -5.69 -4.69 7.74
C PHE A 46 -5.86 -3.51 8.72
N PHE A 47 -5.96 -3.79 10.02
CA PHE A 47 -6.15 -2.75 11.03
C PHE A 47 -4.91 -1.86 11.18
N GLY A 48 -3.70 -2.43 11.05
CA GLY A 48 -2.45 -1.69 11.02
C GLY A 48 -2.40 -0.68 9.88
N THR A 49 -2.87 -1.04 8.68
CA THR A 49 -2.97 -0.12 7.54
C THR A 49 -3.96 1.02 7.81
N ILE A 50 -5.13 0.75 8.41
CA ILE A 50 -6.08 1.81 8.79
C ILE A 50 -5.41 2.81 9.74
N VAL A 51 -4.77 2.33 10.81
CA VAL A 51 -4.09 3.17 11.80
C VAL A 51 -2.97 3.97 11.14
N GLY A 52 -2.09 3.30 10.40
CA GLY A 52 -0.94 3.93 9.75
C GLY A 52 -1.36 5.03 8.77
N TYR A 53 -2.26 4.73 7.84
CA TYR A 53 -2.69 5.70 6.84
C TYR A 53 -3.49 6.85 7.44
N ASN A 54 -4.39 6.59 8.39
CA ASN A 54 -5.15 7.67 9.03
C ASN A 54 -4.23 8.57 9.87
N PHE A 55 -3.23 8.00 10.54
CA PHE A 55 -2.20 8.78 11.20
C PHE A 55 -1.50 9.71 10.19
N VAL A 56 -0.99 9.19 9.07
CA VAL A 56 -0.31 10.00 8.05
C VAL A 56 -1.19 11.08 7.42
N LYS A 57 -2.47 10.77 7.17
CA LYS A 57 -3.43 11.69 6.55
C LYS A 57 -3.81 12.85 7.47
N TYR A 58 -4.00 12.57 8.77
CA TYR A 58 -4.65 13.52 9.68
C TYR A 58 -3.74 14.10 10.76
N ASP A 59 -2.51 13.59 10.91
CA ASP A 59 -1.56 14.05 11.93
C ASP A 59 -1.32 15.58 11.90
N ALA A 60 -1.09 16.15 10.71
CA ALA A 60 -0.87 17.59 10.56
C ALA A 60 -2.11 18.42 10.95
N LEU A 61 -3.32 17.93 10.67
CA LEU A 61 -4.56 18.63 11.02
C LEU A 61 -4.79 18.65 12.54
N VAL A 62 -4.44 17.55 13.22
CA VAL A 62 -4.56 17.45 14.69
C VAL A 62 -3.49 18.31 15.38
N ARG A 63 -2.25 18.33 14.89
CA ARG A 63 -1.15 19.13 15.47
C ARG A 63 -1.38 20.63 15.37
N VAL A 64 -1.90 21.10 14.24
CA VAL A 64 -1.97 22.55 13.95
C VAL A 64 -3.14 23.24 14.67
N LYS A 65 -4.04 22.49 15.35
CA LYS A 65 -5.19 23.01 16.14
C LYS A 65 -6.07 24.05 15.41
N LYS A 66 -6.04 24.10 14.08
CA LYS A 66 -6.78 25.09 13.31
C LYS A 66 -8.10 24.47 12.84
N LYS A 67 -9.21 25.03 13.37
CA LYS A 67 -10.64 24.78 13.07
C LYS A 67 -11.32 23.69 13.94
N PRO A 68 -12.64 23.81 14.19
CA PRO A 68 -13.38 22.76 14.86
C PRO A 68 -13.33 21.46 14.05
N ILE A 69 -13.01 20.36 14.74
CA ILE A 69 -12.95 19.02 14.17
C ILE A 69 -14.37 18.63 13.69
N GLY A 70 -14.56 18.50 12.38
CA GLY A 70 -15.82 18.08 11.80
C GLY A 70 -16.24 16.66 12.24
N ASN A 71 -17.55 16.39 12.28
CA ASN A 71 -18.08 15.10 12.75
C ASN A 71 -17.51 13.89 12.03
N GLN A 72 -17.25 13.99 10.72
CA GLN A 72 -16.61 12.92 9.95
C GLN A 72 -15.22 12.56 10.48
N LEU A 73 -14.40 13.55 10.84
CA LEU A 73 -13.05 13.31 11.38
C LEU A 73 -13.11 12.69 12.78
N LYS A 74 -14.13 13.03 13.59
CA LYS A 74 -14.37 12.36 14.89
C LYS A 74 -14.67 10.87 14.71
N ILE A 75 -15.50 10.53 13.72
CA ILE A 75 -15.83 9.13 13.41
C ILE A 75 -14.59 8.38 12.90
N ILE A 76 -13.79 9.00 12.02
CA ILE A 76 -12.52 8.43 11.55
C ILE A 76 -11.54 8.22 12.71
N ALA A 77 -11.47 9.15 13.66
CA ALA A 77 -10.65 9.01 14.86
C ALA A 77 -11.11 7.84 15.74
N LEU A 78 -12.42 7.69 15.95
CA LEU A 78 -12.99 6.55 16.68
C LEU A 78 -12.68 5.22 15.98
N LEU A 79 -12.87 5.13 14.66
CA LEU A 79 -12.48 3.95 13.88
C LEU A 79 -10.99 3.65 14.00
N SER A 80 -10.14 4.68 13.99
CA SER A 80 -8.69 4.51 14.12
C SER A 80 -8.31 4.03 15.52
N LEU A 81 -9.01 4.48 16.57
CA LEU A 81 -8.82 3.99 17.94
C LEU A 81 -9.25 2.52 18.07
N ILE A 82 -10.41 2.15 17.52
CA ILE A 82 -10.87 0.75 17.50
C ILE A 82 -9.86 -0.12 16.74
N SER A 83 -9.42 0.33 15.57
CA SER A 83 -8.38 -0.34 14.78
C SER A 83 -7.06 -0.47 15.55
N LEU A 84 -6.69 0.51 16.38
CA LEU A 84 -5.49 0.46 17.22
C LEU A 84 -5.60 -0.62 18.30
N VAL A 85 -6.77 -0.78 18.92
CA VAL A 85 -7.01 -1.87 19.88
C VAL A 85 -6.93 -3.23 19.16
N LEU A 86 -7.55 -3.35 18.00
CA LEU A 86 -7.58 -4.60 17.23
C LEU A 86 -6.20 -4.99 16.69
N VAL A 87 -5.40 -4.05 16.19
CA VAL A 87 -4.03 -4.35 15.77
C VAL A 87 -3.17 -4.78 16.96
N GLY A 88 -3.37 -4.19 18.15
CA GLY A 88 -2.72 -4.64 19.39
C GLY A 88 -3.14 -6.06 19.79
N TYR A 89 -4.44 -6.38 19.70
CA TYR A 89 -4.94 -7.73 19.94
C TYR A 89 -4.30 -8.76 19.00
N TYR A 90 -4.30 -8.51 17.68
CA TYR A 90 -3.72 -9.43 16.71
C TYR A 90 -2.20 -9.50 16.80
N PHE A 91 -1.51 -8.42 17.16
CA PHE A 91 -0.07 -8.41 17.39
C PHE A 91 0.36 -9.49 18.39
N PHE A 92 -0.37 -9.63 19.50
CA PHE A 92 -0.06 -10.64 20.52
C PHE A 92 -0.34 -12.08 20.07
N HIS A 93 -1.10 -12.28 18.98
CA HIS A 93 -1.30 -13.59 18.37
C HIS A 93 -0.21 -13.95 17.34
N LEU A 94 0.64 -13.01 16.93
CA LEU A 94 1.74 -13.28 16.01
C LEU A 94 2.92 -13.92 16.75
N LYS A 95 3.74 -14.66 15.99
CA LYS A 95 4.98 -15.25 16.50
C LYS A 95 5.96 -14.15 16.93
N ARG A 96 6.84 -14.49 17.88
CA ARG A 96 7.76 -13.51 18.49
C ARG A 96 8.66 -12.81 17.49
N ILE A 97 9.18 -13.55 16.51
CA ILE A 97 10.00 -12.97 15.43
C ILE A 97 9.18 -11.97 14.59
N THR A 98 7.94 -12.32 14.25
CA THR A 98 7.01 -11.45 13.52
C THR A 98 6.69 -10.19 14.29
N GLN A 99 6.45 -10.29 15.61
CA GLN A 99 6.27 -9.14 16.50
C GLN A 99 7.46 -8.19 16.42
N MET A 100 8.68 -8.71 16.59
CA MET A 100 9.90 -7.89 16.55
C MET A 100 10.08 -7.18 15.20
N VAL A 101 9.91 -7.91 14.09
CA VAL A 101 10.03 -7.33 12.74
C VAL A 101 8.92 -6.30 12.48
N SER A 102 7.70 -6.54 12.97
CA SER A 102 6.59 -5.58 12.81
C SER A 102 6.85 -4.28 13.57
N VAL A 103 7.50 -4.32 14.74
CA VAL A 103 7.94 -3.13 15.48
C VAL A 103 9.00 -2.36 14.70
N ILE A 104 9.92 -3.04 14.01
CA ILE A 104 10.90 -2.40 13.13
C ILE A 104 10.20 -1.69 11.95
N ILE A 105 9.23 -2.36 11.31
CA ILE A 105 8.43 -1.76 10.23
C ILE A 105 7.63 -0.55 10.73
N LEU A 106 7.04 -0.64 11.92
CA LEU A 106 6.36 0.47 12.57
C LEU A 106 7.33 1.64 12.83
N ALA A 107 8.54 1.36 13.31
CA ALA A 107 9.56 2.38 13.53
C ALA A 107 9.97 3.07 12.22
N ILE A 108 10.17 2.32 11.13
CA ILE A 108 10.45 2.88 9.80
C ILE A 108 9.28 3.75 9.32
N THR A 109 8.05 3.28 9.51
CA THR A 109 6.83 4.01 9.14
C THR A 109 6.69 5.30 9.97
N ALA A 110 7.00 5.25 11.26
CA ALA A 110 7.02 6.43 12.10
C ALA A 110 8.11 7.41 11.63
N LEU A 111 9.35 6.94 11.43
CA LEU A 111 10.49 7.74 10.96
C LEU A 111 10.22 8.42 9.62
N TYR A 112 9.48 7.73 8.75
CA TYR A 112 8.98 8.30 7.50
C TYR A 112 8.06 9.51 7.74
N THR A 113 7.17 9.42 8.74
CA THR A 113 6.02 10.31 8.89
C THR A 113 6.26 11.47 9.85
N LEU A 114 7.12 11.31 10.85
CA LEU A 114 7.33 12.28 11.92
C LEU A 114 8.67 13.05 11.80
N PRO A 115 8.72 14.35 12.19
CA PRO A 115 9.96 15.10 12.32
C PRO A 115 10.65 14.68 13.61
N PHE A 116 11.42 13.60 13.58
CA PHE A 116 12.17 13.17 14.77
C PHE A 116 13.38 14.07 15.09
N PHE A 117 13.88 14.82 14.11
CA PHE A 117 15.05 15.70 14.29
C PHE A 117 14.65 17.19 14.26
N PRO A 118 15.03 17.99 15.28
CA PRO A 118 14.82 19.42 15.28
C PRO A 118 15.44 20.06 14.03
N ASN A 119 14.71 20.96 13.37
CA ASN A 119 15.13 21.68 12.15
C ASN A 119 15.41 20.82 10.90
N ARG A 120 15.00 19.54 10.84
CA ARG A 120 15.06 18.75 9.60
C ARG A 120 13.66 18.37 9.10
N LYS A 121 13.48 18.42 7.78
CA LYS A 121 12.27 17.92 7.11
C LYS A 121 12.20 16.39 7.27
N ASN A 122 11.03 15.84 7.58
CA ASN A 122 10.76 14.39 7.71
C ASN A 122 11.20 13.66 6.44
N ALA A 123 11.48 12.35 6.53
CA ALA A 123 11.79 11.53 5.35
C ALA A 123 10.65 11.52 4.31
N ARG A 124 9.40 11.82 4.72
CA ARG A 124 8.27 12.14 3.83
C ARG A 124 8.56 13.24 2.81
N ASN A 125 9.39 14.21 3.16
CA ASN A 125 9.74 15.36 2.35
C ASN A 125 11.08 15.19 1.61
N TRP A 126 11.70 14.01 1.69
CA TRP A 126 12.94 13.74 0.98
C TRP A 126 12.67 13.45 -0.49
N ALA A 127 13.31 14.25 -1.33
CA ALA A 127 13.26 14.15 -2.79
C ALA A 127 13.51 12.72 -3.28
N GLY A 128 12.55 12.13 -4.01
CA GLY A 128 12.68 10.82 -4.66
C GLY A 128 12.78 9.60 -3.74
N VAL A 129 13.24 9.72 -2.49
CA VAL A 129 13.42 8.57 -1.58
C VAL A 129 12.08 8.07 -0.98
N LYS A 130 11.08 8.97 -0.89
CA LYS A 130 9.79 8.68 -0.23
C LYS A 130 9.09 7.43 -0.78
N ILE A 131 9.12 7.23 -2.10
CA ILE A 131 8.42 6.13 -2.78
C ILE A 131 9.05 4.77 -2.42
N TYR A 132 10.38 4.71 -2.29
CA TYR A 132 11.10 3.49 -1.94
C TYR A 132 10.78 3.05 -0.51
N ILE A 133 10.72 3.98 0.44
CA ILE A 133 10.38 3.68 1.84
C ILE A 133 8.95 3.13 1.94
N VAL A 134 7.98 3.77 1.26
CA VAL A 134 6.58 3.31 1.26
C VAL A 134 6.46 1.92 0.64
N ALA A 135 7.11 1.69 -0.50
CA ALA A 135 7.10 0.38 -1.16
C ALA A 135 7.75 -0.70 -0.28
N LEU A 136 8.85 -0.41 0.42
CA LEU A 136 9.46 -1.34 1.38
C LEU A 136 8.54 -1.64 2.57
N CYS A 137 7.82 -0.65 3.11
CA CYS A 137 6.86 -0.87 4.19
C CYS A 137 5.74 -1.82 3.74
N TRP A 138 5.24 -1.65 2.50
CA TRP A 138 4.24 -2.57 1.94
C TRP A 138 4.78 -3.98 1.74
N VAL A 139 6.00 -4.14 1.22
CA VAL A 139 6.64 -5.46 1.07
C VAL A 139 6.80 -6.11 2.45
N GLY A 140 7.31 -5.35 3.42
CA GLY A 140 7.44 -5.78 4.80
C GLY A 140 6.12 -6.30 5.36
N ALA A 141 5.09 -5.46 5.34
CA ALA A 141 3.79 -5.77 5.95
C ALA A 141 3.02 -6.89 5.21
N THR A 142 3.00 -6.86 3.88
CA THR A 142 2.11 -7.73 3.08
C THR A 142 2.76 -9.03 2.61
N LEU A 143 4.08 -9.16 2.72
CA LEU A 143 4.81 -10.35 2.27
C LEU A 143 5.77 -10.87 3.33
N VAL A 144 6.68 -10.03 3.85
CA VAL A 144 7.71 -10.50 4.80
C VAL A 144 7.07 -10.98 6.10
N LEU A 145 6.20 -10.19 6.71
CA LEU A 145 5.51 -10.57 7.96
C LEU A 145 4.72 -11.88 7.84
N PRO A 146 3.80 -12.06 6.86
CA PRO A 146 3.09 -13.33 6.73
C PRO A 146 4.01 -14.52 6.45
N TYR A 147 5.10 -14.32 5.70
CA TYR A 147 6.06 -15.39 5.40
C TYR A 147 6.82 -15.86 6.65
N ILE A 148 7.33 -14.92 7.46
CA ILE A 148 8.03 -15.28 8.70
C ILE A 148 7.07 -15.80 9.77
N ASN A 149 5.83 -15.31 9.80
CA ASN A 149 4.82 -15.83 10.73
C ASN A 149 4.46 -17.29 10.40
N ALA A 150 4.51 -17.66 9.13
CA ALA A 150 4.35 -19.04 8.67
C ALA A 150 5.59 -19.92 8.92
N GLU A 151 6.70 -19.37 9.44
CA GLU A 151 7.96 -20.10 9.69
C GLU A 151 8.54 -20.80 8.45
N ILE A 152 8.30 -20.24 7.26
CA ILE A 152 8.84 -20.80 6.02
C ILE A 152 10.33 -20.46 5.91
N PRO A 153 11.22 -21.43 5.62
CA PRO A 153 12.64 -21.16 5.38
C PRO A 153 12.85 -20.23 4.20
N PHE A 154 13.74 -19.24 4.35
CA PHE A 154 14.06 -18.32 3.26
C PHE A 154 14.71 -19.06 2.07
N THR A 155 14.10 -18.90 0.90
CA THR A 155 14.58 -19.48 -0.37
C THR A 155 14.75 -18.39 -1.42
N GLY A 156 15.37 -18.72 -2.57
CA GLY A 156 15.45 -17.78 -3.71
C GLY A 156 14.07 -17.26 -4.15
N ASN A 157 13.03 -18.09 -4.07
CA ASN A 157 11.65 -17.71 -4.41
C ASN A 157 11.14 -16.57 -3.49
N PHE A 158 11.46 -16.61 -2.19
CA PHE A 158 11.10 -15.51 -1.27
C PHE A 158 11.64 -14.16 -1.74
N PHE A 159 12.93 -14.09 -2.10
CA PHE A 159 13.55 -12.85 -2.55
C PHE A 159 12.99 -12.37 -3.89
N ILE A 160 12.70 -13.29 -4.82
CA ILE A 160 12.04 -12.96 -6.09
C ILE A 160 10.66 -12.35 -5.83
N LYS A 161 9.85 -12.95 -4.95
CA LYS A 161 8.52 -12.42 -4.61
C LYS A 161 8.59 -11.08 -3.88
N CYS A 162 9.60 -10.84 -3.04
CA CYS A 162 9.86 -9.53 -2.44
C CYS A 162 10.12 -8.46 -3.53
N ILE A 163 10.97 -8.77 -4.52
CA ILE A 163 11.25 -7.86 -5.64
C ILE A 163 9.99 -7.61 -6.46
N GLN A 164 9.22 -8.66 -6.80
CA GLN A 164 7.96 -8.51 -7.52
C GLN A 164 6.97 -7.63 -6.74
N ARG A 165 6.79 -7.87 -5.44
CA ARG A 165 5.90 -7.07 -4.59
C ARG A 165 6.36 -5.62 -4.52
N PHE A 166 7.67 -5.39 -4.41
CA PHE A 166 8.24 -4.04 -4.42
C PHE A 166 7.91 -3.31 -5.73
N VAL A 167 8.16 -3.95 -6.88
CA VAL A 167 7.89 -3.38 -8.20
C VAL A 167 6.40 -3.07 -8.37
N LEU A 168 5.51 -4.00 -7.98
CA LEU A 168 4.07 -3.79 -8.05
C LEU A 168 3.65 -2.53 -7.28
N VAL A 169 4.08 -2.42 -6.03
CA VAL A 169 3.72 -1.28 -5.16
C VAL A 169 4.33 0.01 -5.68
N PHE A 170 5.59 -0.03 -6.12
CA PHE A 170 6.26 1.12 -6.72
C PHE A 170 5.47 1.64 -7.92
N VAL A 171 5.07 0.76 -8.84
CA VAL A 171 4.28 1.13 -10.03
C VAL A 171 2.90 1.66 -9.67
N LEU A 172 2.22 1.08 -8.66
CA LEU A 172 0.97 1.65 -8.15
C LEU A 172 1.18 3.09 -7.70
N ILE A 173 2.21 3.37 -6.91
CA ILE A 173 2.52 4.73 -6.41
C ILE A 173 2.85 5.70 -7.56
N LEU A 174 3.50 5.26 -8.64
CA LEU A 174 3.75 6.12 -9.81
C LEU A 174 2.45 6.70 -10.39
N VAL A 175 1.36 5.92 -10.38
CA VAL A 175 0.05 6.41 -10.85
C VAL A 175 -0.47 7.52 -9.93
N PHE A 176 -0.29 7.39 -8.61
CA PHE A 176 -0.63 8.44 -7.65
C PHE A 176 0.17 9.71 -7.91
N GLU A 177 1.49 9.62 -8.05
CA GLU A 177 2.33 10.81 -8.28
C GLU A 177 1.99 11.52 -9.60
N ILE A 178 1.58 10.80 -10.65
CA ILE A 178 1.14 11.43 -11.92
C ILE A 178 -0.14 12.27 -11.71
N LEU A 179 -1.09 11.75 -10.92
CA LEU A 179 -2.35 12.46 -10.66
C LEU A 179 -2.12 13.67 -9.74
N ASP A 180 -1.33 13.48 -8.68
CA ASP A 180 -1.10 14.51 -7.67
C ASP A 180 -0.12 15.60 -8.13
N LEU A 181 0.55 15.42 -9.28
CA LEU A 181 1.55 16.34 -9.84
C LEU A 181 1.13 17.82 -9.83
N ALA A 182 -0.13 18.13 -10.14
CA ALA A 182 -0.62 19.51 -10.21
C ALA A 182 -0.78 20.17 -8.82
N ASN A 183 -0.88 19.38 -7.76
CA ASN A 183 -1.09 19.84 -6.38
C ASN A 183 0.16 19.66 -5.49
N ASP A 184 1.15 18.88 -5.95
CA ASP A 184 2.37 18.60 -5.22
C ASP A 184 3.30 19.83 -5.15
N ASP A 185 3.93 20.04 -3.98
CA ASP A 185 4.97 21.05 -3.81
C ASP A 185 6.14 20.76 -4.79
N PRO A 186 6.61 21.75 -5.57
CA PRO A 186 7.72 21.58 -6.51
C PRO A 186 9.02 21.05 -5.89
N HIS A 187 9.22 21.24 -4.59
CA HIS A 187 10.42 20.78 -3.88
C HIS A 187 10.37 19.30 -3.49
N LEU A 188 9.24 18.61 -3.68
CA LEU A 188 9.10 17.18 -3.38
C LEU A 188 9.92 16.30 -4.32
N LYS A 189 10.25 16.79 -5.53
CA LYS A 189 10.99 16.07 -6.57
C LYS A 189 10.46 14.64 -6.76
N THR A 190 9.15 14.50 -6.95
CA THR A 190 8.51 13.22 -7.29
C THR A 190 9.03 12.68 -8.63
N VAL A 191 8.76 11.42 -8.94
CA VAL A 191 9.17 10.84 -10.22
C VAL A 191 8.64 11.65 -11.42
N PRO A 192 7.33 11.99 -11.51
CA PRO A 192 6.85 12.83 -12.60
C PRO A 192 7.36 14.27 -12.56
N GLN A 193 7.71 14.84 -11.41
CA GLN A 193 8.37 16.16 -11.34
C GLN A 193 9.81 16.11 -11.89
N THR A 194 10.53 14.99 -11.70
CA THR A 194 11.95 14.86 -12.07
C THR A 194 12.17 14.44 -13.53
N ILE A 195 11.39 13.47 -14.02
CA ILE A 195 11.56 12.92 -15.38
C ILE A 195 10.38 13.25 -16.31
N GLY A 196 9.33 13.90 -15.80
CA GLY A 196 8.12 14.21 -16.55
C GLY A 196 7.14 13.03 -16.61
N VAL A 197 5.86 13.35 -16.87
CA VAL A 197 4.76 12.37 -16.91
C VAL A 197 5.01 11.27 -17.96
N LYS A 198 5.44 11.65 -19.17
CA LYS A 198 5.66 10.68 -20.26
C LYS A 198 6.72 9.63 -19.90
N ARG A 199 7.86 10.07 -19.34
CA ARG A 199 8.93 9.14 -18.92
C ARG A 199 8.54 8.32 -17.70
N THR A 200 7.73 8.88 -16.79
CA THR A 200 7.16 8.15 -15.65
C THR A 200 6.26 7.00 -16.11
N LYS A 201 5.42 7.21 -17.13
CA LYS A 201 4.62 6.13 -17.73
C LYS A 201 5.49 5.05 -18.37
N ILE A 202 6.51 5.45 -19.13
CA ILE A 202 7.47 4.51 -19.74
C ILE A 202 8.18 3.68 -18.66
N LEU A 203 8.61 4.32 -17.57
CA LEU A 203 9.21 3.64 -16.41
C LEU A 203 8.24 2.61 -15.80
N GLY A 204 6.97 2.99 -15.61
CA GLY A 204 5.94 2.07 -15.12
C GLY A 204 5.78 0.85 -16.04
N PHE A 205 5.68 1.05 -17.36
CA PHE A 205 5.60 -0.03 -18.33
C PHE A 205 6.86 -0.91 -18.34
N SER A 206 8.05 -0.30 -18.32
CA SER A 206 9.31 -1.03 -18.37
C SER A 206 9.55 -1.87 -17.12
N LEU A 207 9.03 -1.46 -15.96
CA LEU A 207 9.10 -2.22 -14.71
C LEU A 207 8.10 -3.40 -14.67
N LEU A 208 6.94 -3.28 -15.33
CA LEU A 208 5.95 -4.35 -15.36
C LEU A 208 6.35 -5.55 -16.24
N ILE A 209 7.23 -5.35 -17.22
CA ILE A 209 7.77 -6.43 -18.07
C ILE A 209 8.58 -7.45 -17.23
N PRO A 210 9.68 -7.06 -16.55
CA PRO A 210 10.44 -7.99 -15.72
C PRO A 210 9.61 -8.52 -14.54
N PHE A 211 8.65 -7.74 -14.00
CA PHE A 211 7.72 -8.24 -13.00
C PHE A 211 6.95 -9.47 -13.50
N TRP A 212 6.39 -9.41 -14.72
CA TRP A 212 5.64 -10.53 -15.30
C TRP A 212 6.54 -11.69 -15.70
N VAL A 213 7.71 -11.41 -16.30
CA VAL A 213 8.70 -12.43 -16.69
C VAL A 213 9.18 -13.25 -15.49
N LEU A 214 9.44 -12.61 -14.35
CA LEU A 214 9.75 -13.32 -13.10
C LEU A 214 8.60 -14.21 -12.61
N GLY A 215 7.36 -13.90 -13.01
CA GLY A 215 6.18 -14.71 -12.75
C GLY A 215 6.27 -16.10 -13.41
N ILE A 216 6.87 -16.19 -14.60
CA ILE A 216 7.03 -17.46 -15.33
C ILE A 216 7.83 -18.48 -14.51
N LEU A 217 8.80 -18.01 -13.72
CA LEU A 217 9.67 -18.87 -12.91
C LEU A 217 9.00 -19.37 -11.62
N THR A 218 7.88 -18.76 -11.22
CA THR A 218 7.38 -18.85 -9.85
C THR A 218 5.88 -19.10 -9.72
N PHE A 219 5.11 -18.95 -10.78
CA PHE A 219 3.65 -19.16 -10.78
C PHE A 219 3.26 -20.41 -11.56
N THR A 220 2.12 -20.98 -11.21
CA THR A 220 1.45 -21.98 -12.05
C THR A 220 0.99 -21.32 -13.36
N PHE A 221 0.73 -22.12 -14.41
CA PHE A 221 0.22 -21.58 -15.68
C PHE A 221 -1.07 -20.76 -15.51
N HIS A 222 -1.96 -21.24 -14.64
CA HIS A 222 -3.20 -20.56 -14.28
C HIS A 222 -2.94 -19.20 -13.61
N ASP A 223 -2.13 -19.19 -12.53
CA ASP A 223 -1.77 -17.95 -11.82
C ASP A 223 -1.02 -16.96 -12.72
N LEU A 224 -0.24 -17.46 -13.69
CA LEU A 224 0.48 -16.63 -14.66
C LEU A 224 -0.47 -15.89 -15.60
N ILE A 225 -1.57 -16.53 -16.04
CA ILE A 225 -2.62 -15.88 -16.85
C ILE A 225 -3.32 -14.79 -16.03
N ILE A 226 -3.70 -15.10 -14.79
CA ILE A 226 -4.33 -14.12 -13.89
C ILE A 226 -3.38 -12.94 -13.63
N ASN A 227 -2.09 -13.23 -13.42
CA ASN A 227 -1.06 -12.20 -13.25
C ASN A 227 -0.91 -11.34 -14.52
N LEU A 228 -1.01 -11.92 -15.71
CA LEU A 228 -1.00 -11.17 -16.98
C LEU A 228 -2.19 -10.20 -17.07
N ILE A 229 -3.40 -10.65 -16.73
CA ILE A 229 -4.61 -9.80 -16.71
C ILE A 229 -4.42 -8.63 -15.74
N MET A 230 -3.86 -8.89 -14.56
CA MET A 230 -3.55 -7.85 -13.57
C MET A 230 -2.51 -6.85 -14.12
N VAL A 231 -1.44 -7.33 -14.74
CA VAL A 231 -0.40 -6.49 -15.35
C VAL A 231 -0.98 -5.60 -16.45
N VAL A 232 -1.78 -6.16 -17.35
CA VAL A 232 -2.46 -5.40 -18.42
C VAL A 232 -3.39 -4.34 -17.81
N THR A 233 -4.16 -4.70 -16.78
CA THR A 233 -5.03 -3.76 -16.07
C THR A 233 -4.25 -2.59 -15.48
N LEU A 234 -3.12 -2.87 -14.83
CA LEU A 234 -2.25 -1.82 -14.28
C LEU A 234 -1.60 -0.97 -15.37
N MET A 235 -1.21 -1.56 -16.51
CA MET A 235 -0.75 -0.81 -17.67
C MET A 235 -1.82 0.16 -18.20
N LEU A 236 -3.08 -0.26 -18.27
CA LEU A 236 -4.18 0.64 -18.65
C LEU A 236 -4.31 1.80 -17.66
N PHE A 237 -4.20 1.53 -16.35
CA PHE A 237 -4.21 2.60 -15.35
C PHE A 237 -3.06 3.59 -15.50
N ILE A 238 -1.86 3.14 -15.86
CA ILE A 238 -0.72 4.02 -16.15
C ILE A 238 -0.97 4.83 -17.43
N LEU A 239 -1.46 4.19 -18.49
CA LEU A 239 -1.72 4.82 -19.78
C LEU A 239 -2.67 6.01 -19.63
N PHE A 240 -3.77 5.82 -18.91
CA PHE A 240 -4.82 6.82 -18.73
C PHE A 240 -4.59 7.79 -17.56
N ALA A 241 -3.51 7.61 -16.78
CA ALA A 241 -3.14 8.51 -15.69
C ALA A 241 -2.79 9.91 -16.21
N ASN A 242 -3.41 10.94 -15.64
CA ASN A 242 -3.10 12.35 -15.88
C ASN A 242 -3.70 13.21 -14.75
N SER A 243 -3.21 14.43 -14.57
CA SER A 243 -3.61 15.31 -13.46
C SER A 243 -5.05 15.83 -13.53
N ASN A 244 -5.77 15.64 -14.66
CA ASN A 244 -7.19 16.00 -14.79
C ASN A 244 -8.13 14.87 -14.33
N ARG A 245 -7.60 13.69 -13.97
CA ARG A 245 -8.41 12.58 -13.48
C ARG A 245 -8.95 12.88 -12.08
N SER A 246 -10.16 12.39 -11.83
CA SER A 246 -10.77 12.41 -10.50
C SER A 246 -9.90 11.64 -9.48
N LYS A 247 -9.90 12.10 -8.22
CA LYS A 247 -9.23 11.42 -7.11
C LYS A 247 -9.68 9.97 -6.92
N TYR A 248 -10.93 9.62 -7.29
CA TYR A 248 -11.40 8.23 -7.26
C TYR A 248 -10.62 7.31 -8.21
N TYR A 249 -9.97 7.85 -9.24
CA TYR A 249 -9.14 7.06 -10.14
C TYR A 249 -8.02 6.35 -9.39
N THR A 250 -7.31 7.06 -8.53
CA THR A 250 -6.26 6.46 -7.70
C THR A 250 -6.82 5.85 -6.43
N SER A 251 -7.54 6.63 -5.62
CA SER A 251 -7.98 6.23 -4.28
C SER A 251 -9.01 5.10 -4.25
N PHE A 252 -9.68 4.79 -5.38
CA PHE A 252 -10.57 3.63 -5.47
C PHE A 252 -10.06 2.66 -6.53
N TRP A 253 -9.97 3.07 -7.80
CA TRP A 253 -9.73 2.11 -8.87
C TRP A 253 -8.31 1.50 -8.87
N VAL A 254 -7.26 2.33 -8.75
CA VAL A 254 -5.87 1.84 -8.72
C VAL A 254 -5.60 1.07 -7.43
N GLU A 255 -6.06 1.58 -6.28
CA GLU A 255 -5.96 0.86 -5.00
C GLU A 255 -6.72 -0.48 -4.99
N SER A 256 -7.74 -0.66 -5.84
CA SER A 256 -8.46 -1.92 -5.99
C SER A 256 -7.70 -3.00 -6.76
N VAL A 257 -6.60 -2.68 -7.46
CA VAL A 257 -5.88 -3.67 -8.30
C VAL A 257 -5.48 -4.91 -7.50
N PRO A 258 -4.88 -4.80 -6.29
CA PRO A 258 -4.65 -5.96 -5.43
C PRO A 258 -5.90 -6.76 -5.05
N ILE A 259 -7.03 -6.07 -4.81
CA ILE A 259 -8.29 -6.70 -4.45
C ILE A 259 -8.81 -7.54 -5.61
N PHE A 260 -8.87 -6.96 -6.81
CA PHE A 260 -9.26 -7.70 -8.02
C PHE A 260 -8.32 -8.87 -8.29
N TRP A 261 -7.01 -8.68 -8.11
CA TRP A 261 -6.05 -9.76 -8.29
C TRP A 261 -6.31 -10.93 -7.33
N TRP A 262 -6.52 -10.63 -6.04
CA TRP A 262 -6.85 -11.66 -5.06
C TRP A 262 -8.17 -12.37 -5.38
N LEU A 263 -9.21 -11.63 -5.77
CA LEU A 263 -10.49 -12.23 -6.13
C LEU A 263 -10.38 -13.13 -7.36
N MET A 264 -9.62 -12.73 -8.38
CA MET A 264 -9.37 -13.58 -9.55
C MET A 264 -8.68 -14.89 -9.15
N ILE A 265 -7.63 -14.83 -8.31
CA ILE A 265 -6.94 -16.04 -7.82
C ILE A 265 -7.89 -16.95 -7.02
N GLY A 266 -8.78 -16.37 -6.22
CA GLY A 266 -9.64 -17.13 -5.31
C GLY A 266 -10.88 -17.76 -5.97
N PHE A 267 -11.31 -17.26 -7.13
CA PHE A 267 -12.60 -17.64 -7.74
C PHE A 267 -12.52 -18.08 -9.20
N LEU A 268 -11.42 -17.85 -9.91
CA LEU A 268 -11.16 -18.35 -11.27
C LEU A 268 -10.15 -19.47 -11.22
#